data_AF-A0A2V6B3X5-F1
#
_entry.id   AF-A0A2V6B3X5-F1
#
_cell.length_a   1.000
_cell.length_b   1.000
_cell.length_c   1.000
_cell.angle_alpha   90.00
_cell.angle_beta   90.00
_cell.angle_gamma   90.00
#
_symmetry.space_group_name_H-M   'P 1'
#
loop_
_entity.id
_entity.type
_entity.pdbx_description
1 polymer ?
#
loop_
_entity_poly.entity_id
_entity_poly.type
_entity_poly.pdbx_seq_one_letter_code
_entity_poly.pdbx_strand_id
1 'polypeptide(L)'
;IDSDGTPQFGLVAEEVEKVNPDLVGRDEEGKVNTVRYEAINAMLLNEFLKEHQKVEQLQAMVEQLRTNAAKQESTNAIQEKQIETLMTGLQNVSEQDGLNHLTASSR
;
A
#
# COMPACT_ATOMS: atom_id res chain seq x y z
N ILE A 1 4.41 15.46 44.70
CA ILE A 1 3.75 16.35 43.72
C ILE A 1 4.84 17.24 43.19
N ASP A 2 5.05 17.25 41.86
CA ASP A 2 6.11 18.03 41.21
C ASP A 2 5.96 19.52 41.58
N SER A 3 6.98 20.07 42.24
CA SER A 3 7.00 21.45 42.73
C SER A 3 7.16 22.47 41.60
N ASP A 4 7.61 22.03 40.42
CA ASP A 4 8.01 22.90 39.31
C ASP A 4 6.90 23.05 38.24
N GLY A 5 5.75 22.39 38.43
CA GLY A 5 4.60 22.52 37.54
C GLY A 5 4.87 22.08 36.10
N THR A 6 5.73 21.06 35.92
CA THR A 6 6.12 20.58 34.60
C THR A 6 4.88 20.12 33.82
N PRO A 7 4.65 20.59 32.59
CA PRO A 7 3.56 20.09 31.75
C PRO A 7 3.71 18.58 31.55
N GLN A 8 2.69 17.83 31.96
CA GLN A 8 2.61 16.38 31.77
C GLN A 8 1.62 16.08 30.65
N PHE A 9 2.00 15.16 29.77
CA PHE A 9 1.11 14.63 28.75
C PHE A 9 0.55 13.30 29.22
N GLY A 10 -0.74 13.09 29.02
CA GLY A 10 -1.45 11.89 29.44
C GLY A 10 -2.77 11.73 28.71
N LEU A 11 -3.39 10.57 28.91
CA LEU A 11 -4.73 10.28 28.42
C LEU A 11 -5.77 10.81 29.41
N VAL A 12 -6.88 11.34 28.88
CA VAL A 12 -8.03 11.79 29.67
C VAL A 12 -8.91 10.58 29.98
N ALA A 13 -9.16 10.30 31.26
CA ALA A 13 -9.82 9.08 31.69
C ALA A 13 -11.24 8.96 31.13
N GLU A 14 -11.98 10.06 31.02
CA GLU A 14 -13.33 10.12 30.45
C GLU A 14 -13.34 9.86 28.93
N GLU A 15 -12.25 10.20 28.23
CA GLU A 15 -12.10 9.88 26.81
C GLU A 15 -11.73 8.40 26.62
N VAL A 16 -10.86 7.87 27.48
CA VAL A 16 -10.50 6.45 27.49
C VAL A 16 -11.71 5.60 27.84
N GLU A 17 -12.57 5.99 28.79
CA GLU A 17 -13.80 5.29 29.14
C GLU A 17 -14.72 5.08 27.92
N LYS A 18 -14.83 6.08 27.04
CA LYS A 18 -15.65 5.99 25.81
C LYS A 18 -15.09 4.98 24.81
N VAL A 19 -13.78 4.79 24.78
CA VAL A 19 -13.11 3.83 23.89
C VAL A 19 -13.11 2.43 24.49
N ASN A 20 -12.74 2.31 25.76
CA ASN A 20 -12.73 1.06 26.50
C ASN A 20 -12.85 1.32 28.03
N PRO A 21 -14.03 1.06 28.64
CA PRO A 21 -14.27 1.22 30.08
C PRO A 21 -13.38 0.37 30.99
N ASP A 22 -12.79 -0.72 30.49
CA ASP A 22 -11.92 -1.59 31.29
C ASP A 22 -10.54 -0.98 31.52
N LEU A 23 -10.20 0.10 30.78
CA LEU A 23 -8.92 0.81 30.87
C LEU A 23 -8.94 1.97 31.86
N VAL A 24 -10.02 2.14 32.63
CA VAL A 24 -10.13 3.21 33.63
C VAL A 24 -10.34 2.65 35.05
N GLY A 25 -9.89 3.41 36.04
CA GLY A 25 -10.25 3.22 37.44
C GLY A 25 -11.45 4.08 37.79
N ARG A 26 -12.29 3.58 38.69
CA ARG A 26 -13.44 4.30 39.25
C ARG A 26 -13.24 4.48 40.75
N ASP A 27 -13.77 5.58 41.26
CA ASP A 27 -13.82 5.85 42.71
C ASP A 27 -14.96 5.07 43.41
N GLU A 28 -15.13 5.32 44.70
CA GLU A 28 -16.17 4.71 45.54
C GLU A 28 -17.61 5.08 45.10
N GLU A 29 -17.78 6.20 44.40
CA GLU A 29 -19.05 6.64 43.82
C GLU A 29 -19.30 6.06 42.41
N GLY A 30 -18.34 5.29 41.88
CA GLY A 30 -18.40 4.70 40.54
C GLY A 30 -18.03 5.67 39.41
N LYS A 31 -17.55 6.88 39.72
CA LYS A 31 -17.10 7.85 38.72
C LYS A 31 -15.69 7.54 38.27
N VAL A 32 -15.43 7.73 36.97
CA VAL A 32 -14.09 7.57 36.40
C VAL A 32 -13.14 8.59 37.03
N ASN A 33 -11.98 8.12 37.49
CA ASN A 33 -11.00 8.99 38.15
C ASN A 33 -9.55 8.83 37.65
N THR A 34 -9.22 7.72 36.98
CA THR A 34 -7.84 7.46 36.53
C THR A 34 -7.81 6.52 35.33
N VAL A 35 -6.69 6.53 34.63
CA VAL A 35 -6.38 5.60 33.54
C VAL A 35 -5.50 4.48 34.07
N ARG A 36 -5.81 3.23 33.70
CA ARG A 36 -5.00 2.04 34.01
C ARG A 36 -3.83 1.92 33.03
N TYR A 37 -2.83 2.79 33.19
CA TYR A 37 -1.68 2.85 32.29
C TYR A 37 -0.93 1.52 32.13
N GLU A 38 -0.84 0.71 33.19
CA GLU A 38 -0.20 -0.61 33.12
C GLU A 38 -0.94 -1.56 32.16
N ALA A 39 -2.27 -1.55 32.16
CA ALA A 39 -3.09 -2.33 31.25
C ALA A 39 -2.94 -1.83 29.81
N ILE A 40 -2.89 -0.51 29.62
CA ILE A 40 -2.64 0.10 28.30
C ILE A 40 -1.27 -0.30 27.77
N ASN A 41 -0.21 -0.21 28.57
CA ASN A 41 1.14 -0.54 28.13
C ASN A 41 1.27 -2.00 27.68
N ALA A 42 0.66 -2.93 28.42
CA ALA A 42 0.62 -4.35 28.05
C ALA A 42 -0.17 -4.59 26.76
N MET A 43 -1.31 -3.92 26.58
CA MET A 43 -2.09 -3.99 25.34
C MET A 43 -1.34 -3.38 24.15
N LEU A 44 -0.68 -2.24 24.34
CA LEU A 44 0.08 -1.54 23.30
C LEU A 44 1.25 -2.37 22.79
N LEU A 45 1.92 -3.15 23.64
CA LEU A 45 3.00 -4.03 23.17
C LEU A 45 2.49 -5.06 22.15
N ASN A 46 1.34 -5.68 22.44
CA ASN A 46 0.73 -6.65 21.53
C ASN A 46 0.28 -5.99 20.22
N GLU A 47 -0.37 -4.82 20.28
CA GLU A 47 -0.79 -4.10 19.08
C GLU A 47 0.40 -3.56 18.27
N PHE A 48 1.45 -3.10 18.94
CA PHE A 48 2.69 -2.67 18.29
C PHE A 48 3.33 -3.82 17.49
N LEU A 49 3.42 -5.02 18.08
CA LEU A 49 3.97 -6.19 17.39
C LEU A 49 3.12 -6.58 16.16
N LYS A 50 1.79 -6.55 16.27
CA LYS A 50 0.89 -6.83 15.15
C LYS A 50 1.04 -5.81 14.02
N GLU A 51 1.02 -4.52 14.34
CA GLU A 51 1.18 -3.47 13.32
C GLU A 51 2.57 -3.49 12.71
N HIS A 52 3.62 -3.79 13.48
CA HIS A 52 4.97 -3.98 12.94
C HIS A 52 5.01 -5.13 11.92
N GLN A 53 4.46 -6.29 12.27
CA GLN A 53 4.37 -7.44 11.36
C GLN A 53 3.58 -7.10 10.08
N LYS A 54 2.48 -6.37 10.21
CA LYS A 54 1.68 -5.91 9.07
C LYS A 54 2.48 -4.95 8.18
N VAL A 55 3.26 -4.04 8.76
CA VAL A 55 4.15 -3.15 8.01
C VAL A 55 5.20 -3.94 7.24
N GLU A 56 5.83 -4.96 7.85
CA GLU A 56 6.79 -5.83 7.16
C GLU A 56 6.14 -6.57 5.97
N GLN A 57 4.93 -7.10 6.16
CA GLN A 57 4.16 -7.75 5.10
C GLN A 57 3.82 -6.79 3.96
N LEU A 58 3.39 -5.57 4.28
CA LEU A 58 3.09 -4.54 3.28
C LEU A 58 4.35 -4.12 2.52
N GLN A 59 5.49 -3.99 3.20
CA GLN A 59 6.77 -3.71 2.54
C GLN A 59 7.16 -4.82 1.56
N ALA A 60 7.03 -6.08 1.96
CA ALA A 60 7.28 -7.21 1.07
C ALA A 60 6.34 -7.22 -0.16
N MET A 61 5.05 -6.93 0.05
CA MET A 61 4.09 -6.85 -1.03
C MET A 61 4.39 -5.70 -2.00
N VAL A 62 4.78 -4.53 -1.48
CA VAL A 62 5.20 -3.38 -2.31
C VAL A 62 6.41 -3.73 -3.16
N GLU A 63 7.39 -4.45 -2.60
CA GLU A 63 8.58 -4.85 -3.36
C GLU A 63 8.26 -5.86 -4.47
N GLN A 64 7.36 -6.83 -4.20
CA GLN A 64 6.86 -7.73 -5.23
C GLN A 64 6.10 -6.98 -6.33
N LEU A 65 5.25 -6.01 -5.96
CA LEU A 65 4.50 -5.20 -6.92
C LEU A 65 5.44 -4.39 -7.83
N ARG A 66 6.50 -3.78 -7.26
CA ARG A 66 7.52 -3.06 -8.05
C ARG A 66 8.23 -3.98 -9.03
N THR A 67 8.63 -5.16 -8.58
CA THR A 67 9.28 -6.16 -9.44
C THR A 67 8.37 -6.58 -10.60
N ASN A 68 7.09 -6.84 -10.31
CA ASN A 68 6.11 -7.21 -11.32
C ASN A 68 5.84 -6.07 -12.31
N ALA A 69 5.75 -4.83 -11.84
CA ALA A 69 5.59 -3.65 -12.68
C ALA A 69 6.76 -3.48 -13.65
N ALA A 70 8.00 -3.57 -13.16
CA ALA A 70 9.20 -3.50 -14.01
C ALA A 70 9.23 -4.61 -15.08
N LYS A 71 8.82 -5.84 -14.72
CA LYS A 71 8.69 -6.94 -15.68
C LYS A 71 7.62 -6.67 -16.74
N GLN A 72 6.50 -6.09 -16.33
CA GLN A 72 5.41 -5.73 -17.24
C GLN A 72 5.84 -4.64 -18.21
N GLU A 73 6.54 -3.60 -17.74
CA GLU A 73 7.08 -2.54 -18.59
C GLU A 73 8.04 -3.09 -19.66
N SER A 74 8.93 -4.02 -19.29
CA SER A 74 9.82 -4.70 -20.25
C SER A 74 9.03 -5.51 -21.28
N THR A 75 7.99 -6.22 -20.85
CA THR A 75 7.13 -6.99 -21.75
C THR A 75 6.38 -6.08 -22.72
N ASN A 76 5.85 -4.96 -22.24
CA ASN A 76 5.16 -3.98 -23.07
C ASN A 76 6.12 -3.38 -24.12
N ALA A 77 7.35 -3.02 -23.73
CA ALA A 77 8.34 -2.50 -24.67
C ALA A 77 8.71 -3.53 -25.77
N ILE A 78 8.76 -4.82 -25.43
CA ILE A 78 8.96 -5.89 -26.41
C ILE A 78 7.76 -6.00 -27.35
N GLN A 79 6.54 -5.95 -26.81
CA GLN A 79 5.31 -6.00 -27.60
C GLN A 79 5.21 -4.82 -28.58
N GLU A 80 5.56 -3.61 -28.14
CA GLU A 80 5.60 -2.41 -28.99
C GLU A 80 6.54 -2.61 -30.19
N LYS A 81 7.75 -3.14 -29.97
CA LYS A 81 8.69 -3.45 -31.06
C LYS A 81 8.19 -4.55 -32.00
N GLN A 82 7.53 -5.57 -31.46
CA GLN A 82 6.93 -6.62 -32.28
C GLN A 82 5.81 -6.07 -33.16
N ILE A 83 4.96 -5.20 -32.61
CA ILE A 83 3.89 -4.53 -33.35
C ILE A 83 4.50 -3.67 -34.47
N GLU A 84 5.54 -2.86 -34.19
CA GLU A 84 6.24 -2.05 -35.20
C GLU A 84 6.81 -2.91 -36.35
N THR A 85 7.44 -4.03 -36.00
CA THR A 85 8.00 -4.98 -36.98
C THR A 85 6.90 -5.59 -37.85
N LEU A 86 5.78 -6.00 -37.25
CA LEU A 86 4.63 -6.56 -37.97
C LEU A 86 3.98 -5.53 -38.89
N MET A 87 3.83 -4.27 -38.45
CA MET A 87 3.31 -3.18 -39.28
C MET A 87 4.19 -2.95 -40.50
N THR A 88 5.52 -2.91 -40.32
CA THR A 88 6.48 -2.76 -41.43
C THR A 88 6.38 -3.94 -42.41
N GLY A 89 6.27 -5.17 -41.88
CA GLY A 89 6.09 -6.37 -42.71
C GLY A 89 4.80 -6.33 -43.55
N LEU A 90 3.68 -5.91 -42.95
CA LEU A 90 2.39 -5.77 -43.64
C LEU A 90 2.43 -4.70 -44.74
N GLN A 91 3.11 -3.57 -44.48
CA GLN A 91 3.30 -2.51 -45.47
C GLN A 91 4.03 -3.04 -46.70
N ASN A 92 5.14 -3.77 -46.50
CA ASN A 92 5.94 -4.34 -47.59
C ASN A 92 5.15 -5.36 -48.42
N VAL A 93 4.36 -6.23 -47.78
CA VAL A 93 3.49 -7.20 -48.49
C VAL A 93 2.43 -6.47 -49.33
N SER A 94 1.83 -5.42 -48.78
CA SER A 94 0.83 -4.61 -49.49
C SER A 94 1.41 -3.92 -50.73
N GLU A 95 2.64 -3.40 -50.62
CA GLU A 95 3.37 -2.79 -51.74
C GLU A 95 3.72 -3.83 -52.82
N GLN A 96 4.16 -5.03 -52.41
CA GLN A 96 4.46 -6.13 -53.34
C GLN A 96 3.22 -6.60 -54.10
N ASP A 97 2.08 -6.74 -53.43
CA ASP A 97 0.82 -7.13 -54.08
C ASP A 97 0.32 -6.06 -55.07
N GLY A 98 0.47 -4.76 -54.72
CA GLY A 98 0.17 -3.65 -55.63
C GLY A 98 1.02 -3.67 -56.90
N LEU A 99 2.32 -3.92 -56.78
CA LEU A 99 3.25 -4.03 -57.92
C LEU A 99 2.95 -5.24 -58.82
N ASN A 100 2.56 -6.38 -58.22
CA ASN A 100 2.18 -7.57 -58.97
C ASN A 100 0.92 -7.33 -59.81
N HIS A 101 -0.07 -6.59 -59.30
CA HIS A 101 -1.28 -6.27 -60.04
C HIS A 101 -1.01 -5.32 -61.24
N LEU A 102 -0.13 -4.32 -61.07
CA LEU A 102 0.25 -3.38 -62.14
C LEU A 102 1.00 -4.07 -63.30
N THR A 103 1.87 -5.03 -62.97
CA THR A 103 2.63 -5.80 -63.96
C THR A 103 1.77 -6.82 -64.70
N ALA A 104 0.75 -7.40 -64.04
CA ALA A 104 -0.21 -8.30 -64.67
C ALA A 104 -1.17 -7.59 -65.65
N SER A 105 -1.50 -6.32 -65.41
CA SER A 105 -2.37 -5.53 -66.30
C SER A 105 -1.66 -4.98 -67.55
N SER A 106 -0.33 -5.03 -67.59
CA SER A 106 0.49 -4.52 -68.70
C SER A 106 0.95 -5.61 -69.69
N ARG A 107 0.48 -6.86 -69.52
CA ARG A 107 0.71 -8.01 -70.42
C ARG A 107 -0.57 -8.40 -71.12
#